data_AF-A0A6J4S9D5-F1
#
_entry.id   AF-A0A6J4S9D5-F1
#
_cell.length_a   1.000
_cell.length_b   1.000
_cell.length_c   1.000
_cell.angle_alpha   90.00
_cell.angle_beta   90.00
_cell.angle_gamma   90.00
#
_symmetry.space_group_name_H-M   'P 1'
#
loop_
_entity.id
_entity.type
_entity.pdbx_description
1 polymer ?
#
loop_
_entity_poly.entity_id
_entity_poly.type
_entity_poly.pdbx_seq_one_letter_code
_entity_poly.pdbx_strand_id
1 'polypeptide(L)'
;MVEQVNPAHEAGLGFKLDEVRGKRLDEILPAELAGQVLGTYRHVLETGEIFQYRETYELAEGPTHWDTSIVPVRDTDGRIARLIGSSRNVTRQVTAEEVLRQSQKLESMGQLTGGVAHDFNNLLTPIIGSLDMLQQRGIGSEREQRLIGGAVQSAERAKTLVQRLLAFARR
;
A
#
# COMPACT_ATOMS: atom_id res chain seq x y z
N MET A 1 14.53 -33.02 -11.81
CA MET A 1 15.96 -32.69 -11.89
C MET A 1 16.07 -31.25 -12.39
N VAL A 2 16.90 -30.42 -11.77
CA VAL A 2 17.04 -29.01 -12.19
C VAL A 2 17.89 -28.94 -13.46
N GLU A 3 17.37 -28.34 -14.53
CA GLU A 3 18.08 -28.21 -15.82
C GLU A 3 18.60 -26.80 -16.08
N GLN A 4 17.91 -25.77 -15.57
CA GLN A 4 18.29 -24.37 -15.73
C GLN A 4 17.79 -23.53 -14.53
N VAL A 5 18.58 -22.52 -14.15
CA VAL A 5 18.30 -21.55 -13.09
C VAL A 5 18.60 -20.17 -13.68
N ASN A 6 17.67 -19.23 -13.49
CA ASN A 6 17.85 -17.85 -13.92
C ASN A 6 18.87 -17.14 -13.00
N PRO A 7 19.79 -16.29 -13.52
CA PRO A 7 20.69 -15.48 -12.69
C PRO A 7 20.03 -14.72 -11.53
N ALA A 8 18.76 -14.30 -11.69
CA ALA A 8 17.99 -13.68 -10.60
C ALA A 8 17.67 -14.63 -9.44
N HIS A 9 17.52 -15.93 -9.72
CA HIS A 9 17.38 -16.99 -8.71
C HIS A 9 18.73 -17.31 -8.06
N GLU A 10 19.83 -17.27 -8.82
CA GLU A 10 21.17 -17.48 -8.27
C GLU A 10 21.54 -16.41 -7.23
N ALA A 11 21.23 -15.16 -7.54
CA ALA A 11 21.47 -14.02 -6.63
C ALA A 11 20.51 -14.00 -5.42
N GLY A 12 19.32 -14.58 -5.54
CA GLY A 12 18.26 -14.52 -4.52
C GLY A 12 18.28 -15.65 -3.50
N LEU A 13 18.53 -16.89 -3.96
CA LEU A 13 18.51 -18.09 -3.13
C LEU A 13 19.93 -18.56 -2.74
N GLY A 14 20.97 -17.94 -3.30
CA GLY A 14 22.37 -18.21 -2.95
C GLY A 14 22.98 -19.46 -3.58
N PHE A 15 22.32 -20.06 -4.58
CA PHE A 15 22.81 -21.24 -5.29
C PHE A 15 23.28 -20.89 -6.69
N LYS A 16 24.44 -21.39 -7.13
CA LYS A 16 24.85 -21.29 -8.56
C LYS A 16 24.24 -22.42 -9.37
N LEU A 17 23.86 -22.16 -10.62
CA LEU A 17 23.31 -23.14 -11.57
C LEU A 17 24.16 -24.40 -11.64
N ASP A 18 25.49 -24.26 -11.66
CA ASP A 18 26.42 -25.39 -11.72
C ASP A 18 26.39 -26.29 -10.46
N GLU A 19 25.94 -25.76 -9.32
CA GLU A 19 25.88 -26.50 -8.05
C GLU A 19 24.58 -27.28 -7.89
N VAL A 20 23.54 -26.91 -8.64
CA VAL A 20 22.17 -27.44 -8.49
C VAL A 20 21.68 -28.18 -9.73
N ARG A 21 22.32 -27.98 -10.88
CA ARG A 21 22.02 -28.72 -12.11
C ARG A 21 22.18 -30.21 -11.89
N GLY A 22 21.19 -31.00 -12.31
CA GLY A 22 21.23 -32.45 -12.15
C GLY A 22 20.77 -32.96 -10.79
N LYS A 23 20.66 -32.09 -9.78
CA LYS A 23 20.19 -32.47 -8.44
C LYS A 23 18.67 -32.43 -8.33
N ARG A 24 18.15 -33.11 -7.32
CA ARG A 24 16.74 -33.03 -6.95
C ARG A 24 16.49 -31.84 -6.02
N LEU A 25 15.29 -31.29 -6.05
CA LEU A 25 14.92 -30.11 -5.23
C LEU A 25 15.05 -30.34 -3.73
N ASP A 26 14.80 -31.56 -3.27
CA ASP A 26 14.95 -32.02 -1.88
C ASP A 26 16.42 -32.19 -1.45
N GLU A 27 17.38 -32.17 -2.38
CA GLU A 27 18.82 -32.17 -2.10
C GLU A 27 19.41 -30.75 -2.04
N ILE A 28 18.66 -29.76 -2.53
CA ILE A 28 19.11 -28.37 -2.67
C ILE A 28 18.43 -27.46 -1.64
N LEU A 29 17.15 -27.72 -1.35
CA LEU A 29 16.34 -26.87 -0.48
C LEU A 29 16.05 -27.55 0.87
N PRO A 30 15.87 -26.78 1.95
CA PRO A 30 15.34 -27.29 3.21
C PRO A 30 14.01 -28.03 3.00
N ALA A 31 13.75 -29.08 3.79
CA ALA A 31 12.61 -29.99 3.58
C ALA A 31 11.25 -29.27 3.50
N GLU A 32 11.05 -28.22 4.29
CA GLU A 32 9.82 -27.42 4.30
C GLU A 32 9.62 -26.66 2.98
N LEU A 33 10.66 -25.97 2.50
CA LEU A 33 10.66 -25.25 1.24
C LEU A 33 10.58 -26.21 0.04
N ALA A 34 11.29 -27.34 0.09
CA ALA A 34 11.21 -28.39 -0.92
C ALA A 34 9.78 -28.94 -1.04
N GLY A 35 9.10 -29.18 0.10
CA GLY A 35 7.71 -29.64 0.14
C GLY A 35 6.75 -28.65 -0.50
N GLN A 36 6.91 -27.35 -0.23
CA GLN A 36 6.11 -26.29 -0.84
C GLN A 36 6.32 -26.23 -2.37
N VAL A 37 7.57 -26.17 -2.84
CA VAL A 37 7.89 -26.11 -4.27
C VAL A 37 7.39 -27.35 -5.01
N LEU A 38 7.56 -28.54 -4.44
CA LEU A 38 7.06 -29.78 -5.02
C LEU A 38 5.52 -29.84 -5.08
N GLY A 39 4.84 -29.27 -4.08
CA GLY A 39 3.39 -29.12 -4.08
C GLY A 39 2.92 -28.25 -5.25
N THR A 40 3.57 -27.10 -5.44
CA THR A 40 3.26 -26.20 -6.57
C THR A 40 3.55 -26.85 -7.92
N TYR A 41 4.64 -27.62 -8.04
CA TYR A 41 4.98 -28.33 -9.28
C TYR A 41 3.94 -29.40 -9.59
N ARG A 42 3.49 -30.15 -8.58
CA ARG A 42 2.42 -31.14 -8.73
C ARG A 42 1.14 -30.49 -9.24
N HIS A 43 0.75 -29.36 -8.67
CA HIS A 43 -0.42 -28.62 -9.12
C HIS A 43 -0.33 -28.26 -10.61
N VAL A 44 0.80 -27.72 -11.06
CA VAL A 44 1.01 -27.39 -12.49
C VAL A 44 1.03 -28.63 -13.39
N LEU A 45 1.55 -29.77 -12.91
CA LEU A 45 1.53 -31.02 -13.67
C LEU A 45 0.11 -31.58 -13.81
N GLU A 46 -0.71 -31.43 -12.77
CA GLU A 46 -2.11 -31.91 -12.74
C GLU A 46 -3.03 -31.02 -13.59
N THR A 47 -2.87 -29.70 -13.51
CA THR A 47 -3.72 -28.75 -14.26
C THR A 47 -3.22 -28.51 -15.68
N GLY A 48 -1.90 -28.52 -15.88
CA GLY A 48 -1.26 -28.12 -17.13
C GLY A 48 -1.36 -26.63 -17.43
N GLU A 49 -1.72 -25.81 -16.44
CA GLU A 49 -1.85 -24.35 -16.55
C GLU A 49 -0.63 -23.63 -15.96
N ILE A 50 -0.42 -22.38 -16.38
CA ILE A 50 0.61 -21.52 -15.79
C ILE A 50 0.16 -21.15 -14.37
N PHE A 51 1.04 -21.36 -13.40
CA PHE A 51 0.77 -20.97 -12.01
C PHE A 51 1.68 -19.83 -11.58
N GLN A 52 1.07 -18.75 -11.11
CA GLN A 52 1.76 -17.53 -10.67
C GLN A 52 1.36 -17.19 -9.26
N TYR A 53 2.35 -16.86 -8.43
CA TYR A 53 2.12 -16.53 -7.04
C TYR A 53 3.20 -15.59 -6.52
N ARG A 54 2.81 -14.79 -5.52
CA ARG A 54 3.72 -13.90 -4.81
C ARG A 54 4.03 -14.48 -3.44
N GLU A 55 5.30 -14.48 -3.08
CA GLU A 55 5.78 -14.87 -1.76
C GLU A 55 6.46 -13.68 -1.08
N THR A 56 6.37 -13.66 0.26
CA THR A 56 7.11 -12.73 1.10
C THR A 56 8.03 -13.53 2.00
N TYR A 57 9.32 -13.21 1.98
CA TYR A 57 10.32 -13.82 2.84
C TYR A 57 10.83 -12.79 3.85
N GLU A 58 10.80 -13.16 5.13
CA GLU A 58 11.39 -12.37 6.20
C GLU A 58 12.90 -12.65 6.26
N LEU A 59 13.70 -11.74 5.70
CA LEU A 59 15.17 -11.83 5.71
C LEU A 59 15.76 -10.87 6.76
N ALA A 60 17.04 -11.04 7.10
CA ALA A 60 17.72 -10.22 8.10
C ALA A 60 17.70 -8.71 7.77
N GLU A 61 17.66 -8.36 6.48
CA GLU A 61 17.58 -6.96 6.00
C GLU A 61 16.15 -6.42 5.91
N GLY A 62 15.13 -7.24 6.20
CA GLY A 62 13.71 -6.91 6.10
C GLY A 62 12.92 -7.84 5.17
N PRO A 63 11.60 -7.60 5.04
CA PRO A 63 10.74 -8.41 4.17
C PRO A 63 11.12 -8.21 2.70
N THR A 64 11.18 -9.31 1.95
CA THR A 64 11.39 -9.29 0.50
C THR A 64 10.24 -9.95 -0.22
N HIS A 65 9.82 -9.35 -1.33
CA HIS A 65 8.70 -9.82 -2.14
C HIS A 65 9.18 -10.42 -3.46
N TRP A 66 8.64 -11.58 -3.80
CA TRP A 66 9.04 -12.35 -4.97
C TRP A 66 7.84 -12.82 -5.75
N ASP A 67 7.80 -12.48 -7.03
CA ASP A 67 6.82 -13.03 -7.98
C ASP A 67 7.41 -14.26 -8.64
N THR A 68 6.78 -15.41 -8.43
CA THR A 68 7.18 -16.70 -9.00
C THR A 68 6.15 -17.16 -10.02
N SER A 69 6.62 -17.55 -11.21
CA SER A 69 5.82 -18.14 -12.27
C SER A 69 6.36 -19.52 -12.61
N ILE A 70 5.48 -20.50 -12.72
CA ILE A 70 5.82 -21.86 -13.14
C ILE A 70 5.03 -22.16 -14.40
N VAL A 71 5.77 -22.46 -15.48
CA VAL A 71 5.23 -22.66 -16.82
C VAL A 71 5.45 -24.11 -17.24
N PRO A 72 4.39 -24.87 -17.55
CA PRO A 72 4.54 -26.19 -18.15
C PRO A 72 4.94 -26.05 -19.61
N VAL A 73 6.03 -26.70 -20.01
CA VAL A 73 6.46 -26.77 -21.41
C VAL A 73 6.05 -28.11 -21.97
N ARG A 74 5.34 -28.06 -23.08
CA ARG A 74 4.80 -29.23 -23.75
C ARG A 74 5.74 -29.69 -24.88
N ASP A 75 5.78 -30.99 -25.10
CA ASP A 75 6.41 -31.57 -26.30
C ASP A 75 5.50 -31.45 -27.54
N THR A 76 5.95 -32.03 -28.66
CA THR A 76 5.18 -32.07 -29.91
C THR A 76 3.88 -32.86 -29.80
N ASP A 77 3.78 -33.76 -28.81
CA ASP A 77 2.59 -34.60 -28.57
C ASP A 77 1.62 -33.94 -27.57
N GLY A 78 1.91 -32.70 -27.14
CA GLY A 78 1.09 -31.93 -26.20
C GLY A 78 1.25 -32.34 -24.73
N ARG A 79 2.15 -33.28 -24.42
CA ARG A 79 2.42 -33.75 -23.05
C ARG A 79 3.38 -32.80 -22.37
N ILE A 80 3.22 -32.62 -21.06
CA ILE A 80 4.14 -31.77 -20.28
C ILE A 80 5.49 -32.49 -20.18
N ALA A 81 6.50 -31.96 -20.86
CA ALA A 81 7.84 -32.54 -20.90
C ALA A 81 8.74 -31.97 -19.79
N ARG A 82 8.53 -30.71 -19.40
CA ARG A 82 9.29 -30.02 -18.36
C ARG A 82 8.50 -28.87 -17.73
N LEU A 83 8.92 -28.45 -16.55
CA LEU A 83 8.44 -27.22 -15.91
C LEU A 83 9.56 -26.19 -15.88
N ILE A 84 9.23 -24.94 -16.17
CA ILE A 84 10.14 -23.80 -16.02
C ILE A 84 9.62 -22.91 -14.90
N GLY A 85 10.37 -22.83 -13.81
CA GLY A 85 10.15 -21.86 -12.74
C GLY A 85 11.00 -20.61 -12.96
N SER A 86 10.39 -19.44 -12.79
CA SER A 86 11.11 -18.16 -12.76
C SER A 86 10.59 -17.33 -11.60
N SER A 87 11.49 -16.86 -10.73
CA SER A 87 11.13 -15.87 -9.71
C SER A 87 11.83 -14.54 -9.96
N ARG A 88 11.13 -13.45 -9.62
CA ARG A 88 11.62 -12.09 -9.72
C ARG A 88 11.45 -11.39 -8.39
N ASN A 89 12.52 -10.82 -7.86
CA ASN A 89 12.42 -9.92 -6.71
C ASN A 89 11.70 -8.63 -7.15
N VAL A 90 10.55 -8.38 -6.53
CA VAL A 90 9.68 -7.22 -6.77
C VAL A 90 9.60 -6.31 -5.56
N THR A 91 10.47 -6.51 -4.55
CA THR A 91 10.49 -5.72 -3.30
C THR A 91 10.50 -4.22 -3.58
N ARG A 92 11.43 -3.75 -4.41
CA ARG A 92 11.52 -2.33 -4.78
C ARG A 92 10.24 -1.79 -5.43
N GLN A 93 9.59 -2.60 -6.25
CA GLN A 93 8.36 -2.21 -6.93
C GLN A 93 7.21 -2.12 -5.92
N VAL A 94 7.03 -3.14 -5.09
CA VAL A 94 5.99 -3.19 -4.05
C VAL A 94 6.14 -2.01 -3.09
N THR A 95 7.35 -1.75 -2.57
CA THR A 95 7.60 -0.62 -1.68
C THR A 95 7.31 0.72 -2.36
N ALA A 96 7.68 0.89 -3.62
CA ALA A 96 7.40 2.12 -4.36
C ALA A 96 5.89 2.33 -4.59
N GLU A 97 5.16 1.27 -4.93
CA GLU A 97 3.70 1.29 -5.08
C GLU A 97 3.00 1.66 -3.76
N GLU A 98 3.46 1.13 -2.63
CA GLU A 98 2.93 1.45 -1.30
C GLU A 98 3.17 2.91 -0.92
N VAL A 99 4.39 3.41 -1.14
CA VAL A 99 4.73 4.82 -0.90
C VAL A 99 3.89 5.74 -1.78
N LEU A 100 3.74 5.41 -3.07
CA LEU A 100 2.91 6.18 -4.00
C LEU A 100 1.44 6.19 -3.57
N ARG A 101 0.89 5.03 -3.22
CA ARG A 101 -0.49 4.90 -2.74
C ARG A 101 -0.73 5.72 -1.47
N GLN A 102 0.23 5.70 -0.54
CA GLN A 102 0.17 6.50 0.68
C GLN A 102 0.24 8.01 0.38
N SER A 103 1.11 8.41 -0.55
CA SER A 103 1.22 9.81 -0.99
C SER A 103 -0.07 10.32 -1.64
N GLN A 104 -0.67 9.54 -2.55
CA GLN A 104 -1.96 9.88 -3.19
C GLN A 104 -3.10 9.99 -2.18
N LYS A 105 -3.11 9.12 -1.15
CA LYS A 105 -4.08 9.20 -0.07
C LYS A 105 -3.94 10.50 0.71
N LEU A 106 -2.71 10.88 1.06
CA LEU A 106 -2.43 12.13 1.78
C LEU A 106 -2.80 13.36 0.93
N GLU A 107 -2.46 13.35 -0.36
CA GLU A 107 -2.84 14.41 -1.29
C GLU A 107 -4.36 14.58 -1.39
N SER A 108 -5.09 13.48 -1.56
CA SER A 108 -6.56 13.48 -1.64
C SER A 108 -7.18 14.01 -0.34
N MET A 109 -6.67 13.58 0.82
CA MET A 109 -7.09 14.10 2.13
C MET A 109 -6.79 15.60 2.27
N GLY A 110 -5.63 16.05 1.78
CA GLY A 110 -5.22 17.45 1.76
C GLY A 110 -6.16 18.33 0.95
N GLN A 111 -6.48 17.91 -0.29
CA GLN A 111 -7.41 18.62 -1.18
C GLN A 111 -8.82 18.69 -0.58
N LEU A 112 -9.35 17.56 -0.11
CA LEU A 112 -10.68 17.51 0.52
C LEU A 112 -10.75 18.41 1.75
N THR A 113 -9.72 18.36 2.59
CA THR A 113 -9.65 19.19 3.80
C THR A 113 -9.54 20.68 3.47
N GLY A 114 -8.75 21.03 2.44
CA GLY A 114 -8.63 22.40 1.95
C GLY A 114 -9.97 22.97 1.47
N GLY A 115 -10.71 22.20 0.66
CA GLY A 115 -12.04 22.59 0.19
C GLY A 115 -13.05 22.74 1.33
N VAL A 116 -13.14 21.76 2.22
CA VAL A 116 -14.04 21.81 3.38
C VAL A 116 -13.73 23.01 4.27
N ALA A 117 -12.44 23.26 4.55
CA ALA A 117 -12.05 24.37 5.40
C ALA A 117 -12.32 25.74 4.75
N HIS A 118 -12.16 25.85 3.44
CA HIS A 118 -12.57 27.04 2.69
C HIS A 118 -14.06 27.29 2.86
N ASP A 119 -14.90 26.27 2.69
CA ASP A 119 -16.36 26.40 2.82
C ASP A 119 -16.78 26.80 4.24
N PHE A 120 -16.15 26.23 5.27
CA PHE A 120 -16.38 26.66 6.65
C PHE A 120 -15.98 28.12 6.87
N ASN A 121 -14.84 28.56 6.34
CA ASN A 121 -14.43 29.95 6.47
C ASN A 121 -15.42 30.89 5.76
N ASN A 122 -15.97 30.48 4.61
CA ASN A 122 -17.00 31.25 3.89
C ASN A 122 -18.29 31.43 4.71
N LEU A 123 -18.65 30.43 5.52
CA LEU A 123 -19.83 30.51 6.40
C LEU A 123 -19.53 31.27 7.70
N LEU A 124 -18.39 30.99 8.33
CA LEU A 124 -18.03 31.56 9.63
C LEU A 124 -17.71 33.06 9.54
N THR A 125 -17.10 33.51 8.45
CA THR A 125 -16.71 34.92 8.27
C THR A 125 -17.89 35.89 8.37
N PRO A 126 -18.99 35.74 7.61
CA PRO A 126 -20.15 36.62 7.75
C PRO A 126 -20.90 36.44 9.08
N ILE A 127 -20.90 35.23 9.66
CA ILE A 127 -21.51 34.97 10.98
C ILE A 127 -20.79 35.76 12.06
N ILE A 128 -19.45 35.63 12.14
CA ILE A 128 -18.64 36.35 13.11
C ILE A 128 -18.79 37.87 12.90
N GLY A 129 -18.70 38.34 11.66
CA GLY A 129 -18.88 39.76 11.36
C GLY A 129 -20.24 40.31 11.79
N SER A 130 -21.32 39.56 11.59
CA SER A 130 -22.66 39.98 12.02
C SER A 130 -22.79 40.03 13.54
N LEU A 131 -22.24 39.02 14.24
CA LEU A 131 -22.26 38.97 15.69
C LEU A 131 -21.41 40.08 16.33
N ASP A 132 -20.23 40.35 15.78
CA ASP A 132 -19.36 41.45 16.23
C ASP A 132 -20.06 42.81 16.09
N MET A 133 -20.77 43.03 14.98
CA MET A 133 -21.55 44.26 14.78
C MET A 133 -22.68 44.41 15.81
N LEU A 134 -23.42 43.34 16.10
CA LEU A 134 -24.49 43.36 17.11
C LEU A 134 -23.92 43.65 18.50
N GLN A 135 -22.77 43.05 18.83
CA GLN A 135 -22.08 43.24 20.10
C GLN A 135 -21.56 44.67 20.25
N GLN A 136 -20.91 45.24 19.23
CA GLN A 136 -20.40 46.62 19.25
C GLN A 136 -21.51 47.66 19.36
N ARG A 137 -22.68 47.41 18.74
CA ARG A 137 -23.85 48.30 18.83
C ARG A 137 -24.62 48.16 20.14
N GLY A 138 -24.29 47.17 20.98
CA GLY A 138 -25.01 46.91 22.22
C GLY A 138 -26.48 46.55 22.01
N ILE A 139 -26.82 45.92 20.88
CA ILE A 139 -28.22 45.63 20.53
C ILE A 139 -28.76 44.52 21.43
N GLY A 140 -29.98 44.72 21.95
CA GLY A 140 -30.70 43.76 22.78
C GLY A 140 -30.53 43.98 24.29
N SER A 141 -31.32 43.25 25.05
CA SER A 141 -31.26 43.14 26.51
C SER A 141 -29.95 42.53 27.00
N GLU A 142 -29.63 42.66 28.29
CA GLU A 142 -28.46 42.00 28.91
C GLU A 142 -28.44 40.48 28.69
N ARG A 143 -29.61 39.85 28.57
CA ARG A 143 -29.71 38.41 28.26
C ARG A 143 -29.30 38.14 26.82
N GLU A 144 -29.78 38.94 25.87
CA GLU A 144 -29.42 38.82 24.44
C GLU A 144 -27.94 39.12 24.20
N GLN A 145 -27.39 40.15 24.85
CA GLN A 145 -25.95 40.46 24.77
C GLN A 145 -25.08 39.31 25.27
N ARG A 146 -25.47 38.62 26.36
CA ARG A 146 -24.78 37.41 26.83
C ARG A 146 -24.85 36.26 25.83
N LEU A 147 -26.00 36.08 25.17
CA LEU A 147 -26.16 35.06 24.12
C LEU A 147 -25.29 35.38 22.90
N ILE A 148 -25.25 36.64 22.46
CA ILE A 148 -24.38 37.11 21.38
C ILE A 148 -22.91 36.83 21.72
N GLY A 149 -22.46 37.19 22.93
CA GLY A 149 -21.09 36.91 23.37
C GLY A 149 -20.75 35.42 23.38
N GLY A 150 -21.69 34.56 23.79
CA GLY A 150 -21.53 33.10 23.71
C GLY A 150 -21.44 32.59 22.27
N ALA A 151 -22.22 33.16 21.35
CA ALA A 151 -22.19 32.82 19.93
C ALA A 151 -20.86 33.23 19.28
N VAL A 152 -20.34 34.43 19.56
CA VAL A 152 -19.02 34.90 19.09
C VAL A 152 -17.92 33.94 19.54
N GLN A 153 -17.90 33.61 20.84
CA GLN A 153 -16.89 32.71 21.38
C GLN A 153 -16.95 31.31 20.74
N SER A 154 -18.15 30.83 20.43
CA SER A 154 -18.35 29.54 19.76
C SER A 154 -17.88 29.57 18.31
N ALA A 155 -18.18 30.65 17.57
CA ALA A 155 -17.77 30.83 16.18
C ALA A 155 -16.24 30.97 16.05
N GLU A 156 -15.59 31.70 16.94
CA GLU A 156 -14.12 31.82 16.96
C GLU A 156 -13.43 30.49 17.31
N ARG A 157 -14.03 29.67 18.19
CA ARG A 157 -13.56 28.30 18.44
C ARG A 157 -13.68 27.43 17.19
N ALA A 158 -14.79 27.52 16.46
CA ALA A 158 -14.98 26.78 15.21
C ALA A 158 -13.94 27.17 14.15
N LYS A 159 -13.69 28.47 13.98
CA LYS A 159 -12.66 29.01 13.08
C LYS A 159 -11.26 28.49 13.44
N THR A 160 -10.91 28.49 14.73
CA THR A 160 -9.64 27.93 15.22
C THR A 160 -9.52 26.43 14.89
N LEU A 161 -10.61 25.67 15.04
CA LEU A 161 -10.64 24.23 14.73
C LEU A 161 -10.37 23.99 13.24
N VAL A 162 -11.02 24.76 12.37
CA VAL A 162 -10.84 24.70 10.91
C VAL A 162 -9.41 25.04 10.50
N GLN A 163 -8.80 26.05 11.11
CA GLN A 163 -7.40 26.40 10.86
C GLN A 163 -6.43 25.28 11.26
N ARG A 164 -6.69 24.58 12.36
CA ARG A 164 -5.89 23.42 12.78
C ARG A 164 -6.03 22.26 11.80
N LEU A 165 -7.23 22.01 11.30
CA LEU A 165 -7.50 21.00 10.27
C LEU A 165 -6.69 21.30 8.99
N LEU A 166 -6.66 22.56 8.55
CA LEU A 166 -5.84 23.02 7.42
C LEU A 166 -4.33 22.89 7.65
N ALA A 167 -3.85 23.09 8.88
CA ALA A 167 -2.44 22.92 9.21
C ALA A 167 -2.02 21.44 9.20
N PHE A 168 -2.94 20.55 9.61
CA PHE A 168 -2.74 19.11 9.54
C PHE A 168 -2.70 18.60 8.09
N ALA A 169 -3.63 19.05 7.25
CA ALA A 169 -3.73 18.66 5.84
C ALA A 169 -2.57 19.10 4.93
N ARG A 170 -1.67 19.97 5.42
CA ARG A 170 -0.49 20.45 4.70
C ARG A 170 0.81 19.71 5.07
N ARG A 171 0.74 18.74 5.98
CA ARG A 171 1.85 17.86 6.37
C ARG A 171 1.74 16.52 5.65
#